data_AF-A0A7C3Q6L7-F1
#
_entry.id   AF-A0A7C3Q6L7-F1
#
_cell.length_a   1.000
_cell.length_b   1.000
_cell.length_c   1.000
_cell.angle_alpha   90.00
_cell.angle_beta   90.00
_cell.angle_gamma   90.00
#
_symmetry.space_group_name_H-M   'P 1'
#
loop_
_entity.id
_entity.type
_entity.pdbx_description
1 polymer ?
#
loop_
_entity_poly.entity_id
_entity_poly.type
_entity_poly.pdbx_seq_one_letter_code
_entity_poly.pdbx_strand_id
1 'polypeptide(L)'
;MNDDLEGALKNYMKLLDEEEYFGAHEVLEEAWHPLRLKKDPLANLAKGLINGAITFEHIKRNRVNVKNKAQRVIASYERHKHLCVETITYYSLFKEACDKIEGLKQIHNEMFD
;
A
#
# COMPACT_ATOMS: atom_id res chain seq x y z
N MET A 1 -5.30 18.32 3.85
CA MET A 1 -4.72 17.48 2.79
C MET A 1 -3.22 17.61 2.95
N ASN A 2 -2.52 16.50 3.12
CA ASN A 2 -1.07 16.49 3.25
C ASN A 2 -0.49 16.37 1.82
N ASP A 3 0.34 17.31 1.38
CA ASP A 3 1.00 17.24 0.06
C ASP A 3 2.40 16.58 0.16
N ASP A 4 2.85 16.21 1.36
CA ASP A 4 4.14 15.55 1.63
C ASP A 4 4.06 14.03 1.39
N LEU A 5 4.25 13.64 0.13
CA LEU A 5 4.32 12.23 -0.26
C LEU A 5 5.56 11.51 0.29
N GLU A 6 6.70 12.20 0.41
CA GLU A 6 7.95 11.60 0.88
C GLU A 6 7.84 11.18 2.35
N GLY A 7 7.37 12.10 3.20
CA GLY A 7 7.13 11.84 4.62
C GLY A 7 6.05 10.77 4.82
N ALA A 8 4.98 10.81 4.02
CA ALA A 8 3.93 9.80 4.08
C ALA A 8 4.44 8.39 3.74
N LEU A 9 5.28 8.23 2.70
CA LEU A 9 5.89 6.94 2.36
C LEU A 9 6.79 6.40 3.48
N LYS A 10 7.62 7.27 4.09
CA LYS A 10 8.46 6.87 5.22
C LYS A 10 7.63 6.41 6.42
N ASN A 11 6.58 7.15 6.76
CA ASN A 11 5.70 6.79 7.87
C ASN A 11 4.88 5.52 7.57
N TYR A 12 4.41 5.38 6.34
CA TYR A 12 3.74 4.16 5.86
C TYR A 12 4.59 2.92 6.11
N MET A 13 5.87 2.94 5.72
CA MET A 13 6.77 1.79 5.90
C MET A 13 7.03 1.47 7.37
N LYS A 14 7.21 2.50 8.21
CA LYS A 14 7.34 2.32 9.66
C LYS A 14 6.10 1.64 10.25
N LEU A 15 4.89 2.09 9.84
CA LEU A 15 3.64 1.52 10.32
C LEU A 15 3.42 0.08 9.82
N LEU A 16 3.89 -0.26 8.63
CA LEU A 16 3.90 -1.66 8.18
C LEU A 16 4.78 -2.55 9.09
N ASP A 17 5.96 -2.07 9.49
CA ASP A 17 6.86 -2.81 10.39
C ASP A 17 6.27 -2.97 11.80
N GLU A 18 5.45 -2.02 12.24
CA GLU A 18 4.72 -2.06 13.51
C GLU A 18 3.38 -2.83 13.41
N GLU A 19 3.08 -3.42 12.24
CA GLU A 19 1.79 -4.05 11.90
C GLU A 19 0.57 -3.14 12.08
N GLU A 20 0.76 -1.82 12.10
CA GLU A 20 -0.27 -0.79 12.19
C GLU A 20 -0.82 -0.47 10.80
N TYR A 21 -1.35 -1.50 10.12
CA TYR A 21 -1.79 -1.45 8.73
C TYR A 21 -2.91 -0.45 8.46
N PHE A 22 -3.84 -0.29 9.41
CA PHE A 22 -4.83 0.78 9.33
C PHE A 22 -4.15 2.15 9.41
N GLY A 23 -3.24 2.39 10.34
CA GLY A 23 -2.47 3.65 10.36
C GLY A 23 -1.72 3.89 9.05
N ALA A 24 -1.07 2.86 8.50
CA ALA A 24 -0.34 2.94 7.24
C ALA A 24 -1.25 3.41 6.08
N HIS A 25 -2.47 2.86 5.97
CA HIS A 25 -3.38 3.30 4.91
C HIS A 25 -3.79 4.78 5.08
N GLU A 26 -4.08 5.23 6.31
CA GLU A 26 -4.56 6.61 6.55
C GLU A 26 -3.49 7.63 6.16
N VAL A 27 -2.24 7.43 6.61
CA VAL A 27 -1.16 8.39 6.34
C VAL A 27 -0.85 8.53 4.85
N LEU A 28 -0.93 7.43 4.10
CA LEU A 28 -0.69 7.47 2.66
C LEU A 28 -1.92 7.94 1.88
N GLU A 29 -3.14 7.68 2.38
CA GLU A 29 -4.37 8.19 1.77
C GLU A 29 -4.45 9.72 1.80
N GLU A 30 -4.03 10.34 2.91
CA GLU A 30 -3.95 11.80 3.01
C GLU A 30 -3.03 12.42 1.95
N ALA A 31 -1.89 11.79 1.69
CA ALA A 31 -0.92 12.18 0.65
C ALA A 31 -1.36 11.81 -0.77
N TRP A 32 -2.21 10.80 -0.90
CA TRP A 32 -2.75 10.36 -2.18
C TRP A 32 -3.88 11.25 -2.70
N HIS A 33 -4.71 11.81 -1.82
CA HIS A 33 -5.83 12.66 -2.24
C HIS A 33 -5.41 13.82 -3.17
N PRO A 34 -4.35 14.60 -2.89
CA PRO A 34 -3.85 15.63 -3.81
C PRO A 34 -3.39 15.06 -5.14
N LEU A 35 -2.66 13.94 -5.14
CA LEU A 35 -2.19 13.26 -6.36
C LEU A 35 -3.38 12.88 -7.25
N ARG A 36 -4.42 12.28 -6.66
CA ARG A 36 -5.63 11.90 -7.38
C ARG A 36 -6.32 13.10 -8.00
N LEU A 37 -6.48 14.20 -7.26
CA LEU A 37 -7.15 15.42 -7.77
C LEU A 37 -6.37 16.04 -8.93
N LYS A 38 -5.04 16.05 -8.84
CA LYS A 38 -4.14 16.55 -9.89
C LYS A 38 -3.98 15.59 -11.07
N LYS A 39 -4.55 14.38 -11.00
CA LYS A 39 -4.34 13.27 -11.95
C LYS A 39 -2.87 12.94 -12.14
N ASP A 40 -2.11 13.03 -11.05
CA ASP A 40 -0.69 12.74 -11.03
C ASP A 40 -0.44 11.26 -11.38
N PRO A 41 0.57 10.93 -12.21
CA PRO A 41 0.88 9.54 -12.57
C PRO A 41 1.14 8.62 -11.37
N LEU A 42 1.60 9.16 -10.23
CA LEU A 42 1.87 8.42 -9.00
C LEU A 42 0.60 8.00 -8.25
N ALA A 43 -0.55 8.62 -8.56
CA ALA A 43 -1.80 8.38 -7.83
C ALA A 43 -2.21 6.90 -7.84
N ASN A 44 -1.99 6.20 -8.95
CA ASN A 44 -2.35 4.78 -9.05
C ASN A 44 -1.40 3.87 -8.28
N LEU A 45 -0.10 4.18 -8.27
CA LEU A 45 0.89 3.43 -7.49
C LEU A 45 0.65 3.60 -5.98
N ALA A 46 0.45 4.84 -5.52
CA ALA A 46 0.11 5.13 -4.12
C ALA A 46 -1.21 4.45 -3.70
N LYS A 47 -2.25 4.46 -4.55
CA LYS A 47 -3.48 3.70 -4.32
C LYS A 47 -3.23 2.19 -4.19
N GLY A 48 -2.31 1.66 -4.98
CA GLY A 48 -1.84 0.28 -4.86
C GLY A 48 -1.34 -0.02 -3.46
N LEU A 49 -0.43 0.80 -2.94
CA LEU A 49 0.12 0.64 -1.58
C LEU A 49 -0.92 0.81 -0.47
N ILE A 50 -1.83 1.78 -0.58
CA ILE A 50 -2.95 1.96 0.38
C ILE A 50 -3.76 0.65 0.49
N ASN A 51 -4.13 0.07 -0.65
CA ASN A 51 -4.85 -1.19 -0.69
C ASN A 51 -3.97 -2.38 -0.25
N GLY A 52 -2.66 -2.32 -0.50
CA GLY A 52 -1.68 -3.25 0.08
C GLY A 52 -1.79 -3.30 1.61
N ALA A 53 -1.76 -2.15 2.29
CA ALA A 53 -1.90 -2.08 3.74
C ALA A 53 -3.28 -2.58 4.22
N ILE A 54 -4.38 -2.13 3.60
CA ILE A 54 -5.74 -2.59 3.97
C ILE A 54 -5.91 -4.11 3.83
N THR A 55 -5.20 -4.74 2.88
CA THR A 55 -5.19 -6.20 2.75
C THR A 55 -4.73 -6.86 4.05
N PHE A 56 -3.62 -6.39 4.62
CA PHE A 56 -3.10 -6.93 5.87
C PHE A 56 -3.90 -6.50 7.09
N GLU A 57 -4.57 -5.35 7.06
CA GLU A 57 -5.56 -5.01 8.09
C GLU A 57 -6.74 -6.00 8.10
N HIS A 58 -7.21 -6.45 6.92
CA HIS A 58 -8.22 -7.49 6.85
C HIS A 58 -7.73 -8.81 7.44
N ILE A 59 -6.48 -9.20 7.14
CA ILE A 59 -5.84 -10.41 7.67
C ILE A 59 -5.70 -10.31 9.20
N LYS A 60 -5.11 -9.22 9.72
CA LYS A 60 -4.95 -8.93 11.16
C LYS A 60 -6.26 -9.02 11.94
N ARG A 61 -7.35 -8.48 11.38
CA ARG A 61 -8.68 -8.51 12.01
C ARG A 61 -9.37 -9.89 11.97
N ASN A 62 -8.94 -10.77 11.05
CA ASN A 62 -9.43 -12.14 10.88
C ASN A 62 -10.96 -12.31 10.98
N ARG A 63 -11.72 -11.45 10.29
CA ARG A 63 -13.19 -11.52 10.27
C ARG A 63 -13.69 -12.56 9.25
N VAL A 64 -14.98 -12.89 9.31
CA VAL A 64 -15.63 -13.76 8.32
C VAL A 64 -15.32 -13.29 6.88
N ASN A 65 -15.01 -14.27 6.02
CA ASN A 65 -14.61 -14.09 4.62
C ASN A 65 -13.30 -13.30 4.43
N VAL A 66 -12.36 -13.39 5.39
CA VAL A 66 -11.07 -12.68 5.33
C VAL A 66 -10.30 -12.98 4.04
N LYS A 67 -10.22 -14.24 3.59
CA LYS A 67 -9.53 -14.63 2.34
C LYS A 67 -10.07 -13.86 1.13
N ASN A 68 -11.39 -13.91 0.92
CA ASN A 68 -12.05 -13.19 -0.17
C ASN A 68 -11.84 -11.67 -0.10
N LYS A 69 -11.85 -11.08 1.11
CA LYS A 69 -11.62 -9.64 1.29
C LYS A 69 -10.19 -9.26 0.97
N ALA A 70 -9.22 -9.99 1.51
CA ALA A 70 -7.79 -9.78 1.27
C ALA A 70 -7.48 -9.89 -0.23
N GLN A 71 -7.91 -10.96 -0.90
CA GLN A 71 -7.71 -11.18 -2.33
C GLN A 71 -8.34 -10.08 -3.20
N ARG A 72 -9.54 -9.61 -2.84
CA ARG A 72 -10.20 -8.52 -3.57
C ARG A 72 -9.46 -7.20 -3.46
N VAL A 73 -8.96 -6.87 -2.27
CA VAL A 73 -8.28 -5.59 -2.02
C VAL A 73 -6.87 -5.59 -2.62
N ILE A 74 -6.10 -6.67 -2.44
CA ILE A 74 -4.72 -6.78 -2.95
C ILE A 74 -4.66 -6.70 -4.48
N ALA A 75 -5.73 -7.07 -5.19
CA ALA A 75 -5.81 -6.95 -6.64
C ALA A 75 -5.55 -5.52 -7.15
N SER A 76 -5.82 -4.49 -6.34
CA SER A 76 -5.44 -3.11 -6.68
C SER A 76 -3.94 -2.86 -6.57
N TYR A 77 -3.26 -3.48 -5.61
CA TYR A 77 -1.80 -3.41 -5.50
C TYR A 77 -1.17 -4.13 -6.70
N GLU A 78 -1.59 -5.36 -6.98
CA GLU A 78 -1.09 -6.17 -8.11
C GLU A 78 -1.22 -5.44 -9.45
N ARG A 79 -2.36 -4.77 -9.65
CA ARG A 79 -2.60 -3.99 -10.87
C ARG A 79 -1.62 -2.85 -11.05
N HIS A 80 -1.12 -2.22 -10.00
CA HIS A 80 -0.37 -0.96 -10.11
C HIS A 80 1.10 -1.06 -9.70
N LYS A 81 1.53 -2.14 -9.04
CA LYS A 81 2.94 -2.29 -8.58
C LYS A 81 3.96 -2.18 -9.71
N HIS A 82 3.59 -2.57 -10.95
CA HIS A 82 4.44 -2.45 -12.13
C HIS A 82 4.77 -0.99 -12.52
N LEU A 83 4.03 0.00 -12.00
CA LEU A 83 4.32 1.43 -12.20
C LEU A 83 5.53 1.89 -11.37
N CYS A 84 6.00 1.09 -10.42
CA CYS A 84 7.20 1.36 -9.63
C CYS A 84 8.47 1.14 -10.49
N VAL A 85 8.82 2.12 -11.31
CA VAL A 85 9.99 2.10 -12.20
C VAL A 85 10.97 3.22 -11.86
N GLU A 86 12.26 3.04 -12.17
CA GLU A 86 13.36 3.92 -11.73
C GLU A 86 13.19 5.41 -12.08
N THR A 87 12.40 5.72 -13.10
CA THR A 87 12.19 7.09 -13.58
C THR A 87 11.19 7.90 -12.76
N ILE A 88 10.48 7.29 -11.80
CA ILE A 88 9.46 7.99 -11.02
C ILE A 88 10.06 8.77 -9.85
N THR A 89 9.41 9.85 -9.45
CA THR A 89 9.75 10.57 -8.22
C THR A 89 9.61 9.65 -7.01
N TYR A 90 10.59 9.72 -6.09
CA TYR A 90 10.66 8.87 -4.90
C TYR A 90 10.71 7.37 -5.17
N TYR A 91 11.23 6.95 -6.34
CA TYR A 91 11.35 5.54 -6.73
C TYR A 91 11.84 4.64 -5.61
N SER A 92 12.95 4.98 -4.95
CA SER A 92 13.53 4.14 -3.89
C SER A 92 12.56 3.87 -2.74
N LEU A 93 11.78 4.87 -2.34
CA LEU A 93 10.78 4.72 -1.27
C LEU A 93 9.58 3.89 -1.73
N PHE A 94 9.10 4.11 -2.95
CA PHE A 94 8.04 3.28 -3.53
C PHE A 94 8.49 1.82 -3.68
N LYS A 95 9.73 1.59 -4.09
CA LYS A 95 10.31 0.25 -4.24
C LYS A 95 10.38 -0.46 -2.91
N GLU A 96 10.89 0.20 -1.88
CA GLU A 96 10.95 -0.35 -0.52
C GLU A 96 9.55 -0.65 0.03
N ALA A 97 8.59 0.25 -0.15
CA ALA A 97 7.20 0.02 0.26
C ALA A 97 6.56 -1.16 -0.49
N CYS A 98 6.84 -1.32 -1.80
CA CYS A 98 6.39 -2.48 -2.55
C CYS A 98 7.02 -3.77 -2.02
N ASP A 99 8.32 -3.77 -1.72
CA ASP A 99 9.03 -4.94 -1.20
C ASP A 99 8.49 -5.37 0.15
N LYS A 100 8.14 -4.42 1.03
CA LYS A 100 7.46 -4.72 2.31
C LYS A 100 6.12 -5.42 2.10
N ILE A 101 5.30 -4.94 1.16
CA ILE A 101 4.03 -5.59 0.83
C ILE A 101 4.23 -7.00 0.27
N GLU A 102 5.19 -7.21 -0.62
CA GLU A 102 5.52 -8.55 -1.14
C GLU A 102 6.04 -9.48 -0.02
N GLY A 103 6.86 -8.97 0.90
CA GLY A 103 7.31 -9.73 2.07
C GLY A 103 6.15 -10.17 2.95
N LEU A 104 5.21 -9.28 3.24
CA LEU A 104 3.99 -9.62 4.00
C LEU A 104 3.12 -10.65 3.26
N LYS A 105 3.04 -10.58 1.93
CA LYS A 105 2.32 -11.61 1.14
C LYS A 105 2.98 -12.99 1.26
N GLN A 106 4.31 -13.06 1.31
CA GLN A 106 5.02 -14.32 1.52
C GLN A 106 4.77 -14.90 2.91
N ILE A 107 4.70 -14.05 3.94
CA ILE A 107 4.36 -14.46 5.32
C ILE A 107 2.95 -15.05 5.39
N HIS A 108 2.00 -14.47 4.66
CA HIS A 108 0.59 -14.87 4.61
C HIS A 108 0.21 -15.60 3.31
N ASN A 109 1.09 -16.47 2.80
CA ASN A 109 0.89 -17.12 1.50
C ASN A 109 -0.44 -17.89 1.41
N GLU A 110 -0.91 -18.47 2.52
CA GLU A 110 -2.15 -19.23 2.60
C GLU A 110 -3.40 -18.42 2.19
N MET A 111 -3.29 -17.09 2.27
CA MET A 111 -4.33 -16.14 1.90
C MET A 111 -4.39 -15.90 0.39
N PHE A 112 -3.31 -16.17 -0.34
CA PHE A 112 -3.14 -15.82 -1.75
C PHE A 112 -2.91 -17.03 -2.66
N ASP A 113 -2.67 -18.21 -2.10
CA ASP A 113 -2.72 -19.51 -2.78
C ASP A 113 -4.12 -19.86 -3.31
#